data_AF-A0A537IB54-F1
#
_entry.id   AF-A0A537IB54-F1
#
_cell.length_a   1.000
_cell.length_b   1.000
_cell.length_c   1.000
_cell.angle_alpha   90.00
_cell.angle_beta   90.00
_cell.angle_gamma   90.00
#
_symmetry.space_group_name_H-M   'P 1'
#
loop_
_entity.id
_entity.type
_entity.pdbx_description
1 polymer ?
#
loop_
_entity_poly.entity_id
_entity_poly.type
_entity_poly.pdbx_seq_one_letter_code
_entity_poly.pdbx_strand_id
1 'polypeptide(L)'
;MAVKRTKLNRGQLLAAAVEASGLNKEEAAKKAGYTRSAYYKHIENPNLSYHILIAYGKAIKHDFTEEFPDMPKYVMEDPETAYGKPKTIEEAVHIADHWKNKYLELLEKYNRLIEERIERK
;
A
#
# COMPACT_ATOMS: atom_id res chain seq x y z
N MET A 1 -23.28 6.27 -20.28
CA MET A 1 -22.49 5.82 -21.44
C MET A 1 -21.63 4.66 -20.98
N ALA A 2 -21.85 3.45 -21.50
CA ALA A 2 -21.06 2.27 -21.11
C ALA A 2 -19.68 2.37 -21.77
N VAL A 3 -18.64 2.59 -20.96
CA VAL A 3 -17.25 2.64 -21.42
C VAL A 3 -16.91 1.26 -22.00
N LYS A 4 -16.59 1.22 -23.29
CA LYS A 4 -16.06 0.03 -23.97
C LYS A 4 -14.86 -0.48 -23.15
N ARG A 5 -15.04 -1.60 -22.45
CA ARG A 5 -13.95 -2.30 -21.76
C ARG A 5 -13.04 -2.89 -22.83
N THR A 6 -12.05 -2.14 -23.28
CA THR A 6 -10.89 -2.72 -23.96
C THR A 6 -10.31 -3.75 -23.00
N LYS A 7 -10.15 -4.98 -23.48
CA LYS A 7 -9.61 -6.10 -22.71
C LYS A 7 -8.15 -5.78 -22.38
N LEU A 8 -7.95 -5.04 -21.29
CA LEU A 8 -6.63 -4.63 -20.79
C LEU A 8 -5.81 -5.89 -20.54
N ASN A 9 -4.63 -5.95 -21.17
CA ASN A 9 -3.70 -7.06 -20.98
C ASN A 9 -3.07 -6.91 -19.59
N ARG A 10 -3.50 -7.75 -18.67
CA ARG A 10 -3.09 -7.70 -17.26
C ARG A 10 -1.59 -7.95 -17.08
N GLY A 11 -1.03 -8.86 -17.88
CA GLY A 11 0.41 -9.16 -17.85
C GLY A 11 1.26 -7.97 -18.30
N GLN A 12 0.85 -7.28 -19.36
CA GLN A 12 1.55 -6.08 -19.83
C GLN A 12 1.47 -4.93 -18.82
N LEU A 13 0.33 -4.78 -18.16
CA LEU A 13 0.15 -3.76 -17.12
C LEU A 13 1.03 -4.04 -15.89
N LEU A 14 1.17 -5.33 -15.51
CA LEU A 14 2.15 -5.74 -14.50
C LEU A 14 3.58 -5.36 -14.89
N ALA A 15 3.97 -5.59 -16.16
CA ALA A 15 5.32 -5.25 -16.61
C ALA A 15 5.61 -3.74 -16.49
N ALA A 16 4.66 -2.91 -16.90
CA ALA A 16 4.77 -1.46 -16.78
C ALA A 16 4.86 -1.00 -15.31
N ALA A 17 4.05 -1.58 -14.43
CA ALA A 17 4.08 -1.26 -13.00
C ALA A 17 5.42 -1.66 -12.35
N VAL A 18 5.98 -2.82 -12.71
CA VAL A 18 7.29 -3.24 -12.21
C VAL A 18 8.40 -2.31 -12.70
N GLU A 19 8.36 -1.87 -13.96
CA GLU A 19 9.31 -0.89 -14.48
C GLU A 19 9.18 0.48 -13.77
N ALA A 20 7.96 0.94 -13.52
CA ALA A 20 7.70 2.17 -12.77
C ALA A 20 8.16 2.10 -11.31
N SER A 21 8.12 0.91 -10.69
CA SER A 21 8.56 0.71 -9.31
C SER A 21 10.08 0.87 -9.11
N GLY A 22 10.86 0.83 -10.18
CA GLY A 22 12.33 0.86 -10.14
C GLY A 22 12.99 -0.42 -9.63
N LEU A 23 12.21 -1.44 -9.23
CA LEU A 23 12.73 -2.75 -8.87
C LEU A 23 13.15 -3.52 -10.12
N ASN A 24 14.25 -4.28 -10.02
CA ASN A 24 14.61 -5.19 -11.08
C ASN A 24 13.60 -6.37 -11.15
N LYS A 25 13.46 -6.96 -12.34
CA LYS A 25 12.46 -8.01 -12.63
C LYS A 25 12.60 -9.25 -11.72
N GLU A 26 13.83 -9.57 -11.33
CA GLU A 26 14.12 -10.72 -10.47
C GLU A 26 13.75 -10.46 -9.00
N GLU A 27 14.04 -9.25 -8.51
CA GLU A 27 13.68 -8.82 -7.17
C GLU A 27 12.16 -8.70 -6.99
N ALA A 28 11.47 -8.11 -7.97
CA ALA A 28 10.01 -8.04 -7.96
C ALA A 28 9.36 -9.43 -7.94
N ALA A 29 9.87 -10.37 -8.77
CA ALA A 29 9.41 -11.75 -8.78
C ALA A 29 9.65 -12.45 -7.44
N LYS A 30 10.86 -12.31 -6.89
CA LYS A 30 11.24 -12.92 -5.62
C LYS A 30 10.38 -12.41 -4.46
N LYS A 31 10.15 -11.08 -4.37
CA LYS A 31 9.27 -10.47 -3.36
C LYS A 31 7.82 -10.91 -3.50
N ALA A 32 7.37 -11.17 -4.73
CA ALA A 32 6.04 -11.71 -5.01
C ALA A 32 5.93 -13.24 -4.80
N GLY A 33 7.02 -13.93 -4.40
CA GLY A 33 7.03 -15.37 -4.16
C GLY A 33 7.19 -16.24 -5.42
N TYR A 34 7.68 -15.67 -6.52
CA TYR A 34 7.83 -16.33 -7.81
C TYR A 34 9.27 -16.35 -8.32
N THR A 35 9.55 -17.26 -9.24
CA THR A 35 10.85 -17.30 -9.94
C THR A 35 10.88 -16.26 -11.07
N ARG A 36 12.09 -15.87 -11.49
CA ARG A 36 12.28 -14.98 -12.65
C ARG A 36 11.67 -15.55 -13.94
N SER A 37 11.69 -16.87 -14.12
CA SER A 37 11.04 -17.52 -15.28
C SER A 37 9.52 -17.39 -15.22
N ALA A 38 8.92 -17.56 -14.04
CA ALA A 38 7.49 -17.38 -13.85
C ALA A 38 7.05 -15.93 -14.13
N TYR A 39 7.85 -14.94 -13.75
CA TYR A 39 7.60 -13.53 -14.08
C TYR A 39 7.39 -13.30 -15.58
N TYR A 40 8.29 -13.82 -16.43
CA TYR A 40 8.15 -13.64 -17.88
C TYR A 40 6.87 -14.30 -18.43
N LYS A 41 6.50 -15.48 -17.90
CA LYS A 41 5.22 -16.12 -18.25
C LYS A 41 4.01 -15.31 -17.77
N HIS A 42 4.10 -14.64 -16.62
CA HIS A 42 3.02 -13.83 -16.08
C HIS A 42 2.76 -12.58 -16.92
N ILE A 43 3.82 -11.88 -17.35
CA ILE A 43 3.66 -10.65 -18.14
C ILE A 43 3.16 -10.91 -19.58
N GLU A 44 3.38 -12.11 -20.10
CA GLU A 44 2.85 -12.54 -21.40
C GLU A 44 1.37 -12.95 -21.32
N ASN A 45 0.83 -13.18 -20.12
CA ASN A 45 -0.54 -13.65 -19.95
C ASN A 45 -1.55 -12.47 -19.94
N PRO A 46 -2.41 -12.34 -20.97
CA PRO A 46 -3.39 -11.25 -21.05
C PRO A 46 -4.48 -11.32 -19.97
N ASN A 47 -4.79 -12.53 -19.48
CA ASN A 47 -5.80 -12.76 -18.45
C ASN A 47 -5.14 -13.24 -17.15
N LEU A 48 -4.02 -12.62 -16.77
CA LEU A 48 -3.31 -12.95 -15.54
C LEU A 48 -4.29 -12.97 -14.34
N SER A 49 -4.15 -14.00 -13.49
CA SER A 49 -4.99 -14.17 -12.31
C SER A 49 -4.81 -13.01 -11.34
N TYR A 50 -5.92 -12.54 -10.75
CA TYR A 50 -5.88 -11.47 -9.76
C TYR A 50 -5.04 -11.82 -8.54
N HIS A 51 -5.01 -13.07 -8.11
CA HIS A 51 -4.13 -13.49 -7.01
C HIS A 51 -2.64 -13.19 -7.31
N ILE A 52 -2.22 -13.40 -8.55
CA ILE A 52 -0.83 -13.13 -8.97
C ILE A 52 -0.59 -11.62 -9.01
N LEU A 53 -1.51 -10.84 -9.58
CA LEU A 53 -1.42 -9.38 -9.57
C LEU A 53 -1.35 -8.81 -8.16
N ILE A 54 -2.15 -9.31 -7.22
CA ILE A 54 -2.13 -8.89 -5.82
C ILE A 54 -0.76 -9.19 -5.19
N ALA A 55 -0.18 -10.35 -5.45
CA ALA A 55 1.15 -10.71 -4.94
C ALA A 55 2.24 -9.74 -5.44
N TYR A 56 2.22 -9.41 -6.74
CA TYR A 56 3.13 -8.41 -7.28
C TYR A 56 2.82 -7.00 -6.76
N GLY A 57 1.55 -6.63 -6.66
CA GLY A 57 1.12 -5.32 -6.16
C GLY A 57 1.64 -5.06 -4.75
N LYS A 58 1.53 -6.04 -3.85
CA LYS A 58 2.16 -5.99 -2.52
C LYS A 58 3.70 -5.89 -2.61
N ALA A 59 4.33 -6.63 -3.51
CA ALA A 59 5.78 -6.64 -3.67
C ALA A 59 6.36 -5.31 -4.18
N ILE A 60 5.65 -4.61 -5.07
CA ILE A 60 6.08 -3.36 -5.69
C ILE A 60 5.39 -2.11 -5.13
N LYS A 61 4.51 -2.28 -4.14
CA LYS A 61 3.66 -1.23 -3.54
C LYS A 61 2.76 -0.52 -4.55
N HIS A 62 2.13 -1.28 -5.44
CA HIS A 62 1.19 -0.81 -6.45
C HIS A 62 -0.22 -1.38 -6.21
N ASP A 63 -1.25 -0.52 -6.33
CA ASP A 63 -2.65 -0.93 -6.23
C ASP A 63 -3.22 -1.16 -7.63
N PHE A 64 -3.46 -2.42 -8.01
CA PHE A 64 -4.04 -2.76 -9.30
C PHE A 64 -5.58 -2.63 -9.35
N THR A 65 -6.23 -2.27 -8.24
CA THR A 65 -7.69 -2.13 -8.20
C THR A 65 -8.19 -0.86 -8.88
N GLU A 66 -7.32 0.14 -9.07
CA GLU A 66 -7.64 1.35 -9.83
C GLU A 66 -7.82 1.04 -11.33
N GLU A 67 -6.96 0.18 -11.89
CA GLU A 67 -7.04 -0.22 -13.30
C GLU A 67 -8.01 -1.40 -13.52
N PHE A 68 -8.27 -2.20 -12.48
CA PHE A 68 -9.21 -3.31 -12.52
C PHE A 68 -10.26 -3.21 -11.42
N PRO A 69 -11.36 -2.44 -11.63
CA PRO A 69 -12.43 -2.30 -10.65
C PRO A 69 -13.13 -3.62 -10.27
N ASP A 70 -13.06 -4.63 -11.15
CA ASP A 70 -13.62 -5.96 -10.90
C ASP A 70 -12.69 -6.84 -10.02
N MET A 71 -11.49 -6.37 -9.67
CA MET A 71 -10.56 -7.07 -8.79
C MET A 71 -11.04 -6.98 -7.33
N PRO A 72 -10.91 -8.06 -6.52
CA PRO A 72 -11.12 -7.97 -5.08
C PRO A 72 -10.19 -6.92 -4.47
N LYS A 73 -10.75 -6.00 -3.68
CA LYS A 73 -9.95 -5.06 -2.90
C LYS A 73 -9.02 -5.84 -1.97
N TYR A 74 -7.76 -5.44 -1.94
CA TYR A 74 -6.77 -6.00 -1.02
C TYR A 74 -6.14 -4.87 -0.23
N VAL A 75 -5.82 -5.14 1.02
CA VAL A 75 -5.06 -4.21 1.84
C VAL A 75 -3.61 -4.31 1.40
N MET A 76 -3.05 -3.18 0.93
CA MET A 76 -1.61 -3.02 0.94
C MET A 76 -1.20 -2.83 2.38
N GLU A 77 -0.61 -3.88 2.96
CA GLU A 77 -0.01 -3.79 4.27
C GLU A 77 1.08 -2.72 4.20
N ASP A 78 0.93 -1.68 5.00
CA ASP A 78 2.04 -0.77 5.28
C ASP A 78 3.23 -1.64 5.72
N PRO A 79 4.49 -1.28 5.37
CA PRO A 79 5.64 -2.04 5.81
C PRO A 79 5.48 -2.29 7.31
N GLU A 80 5.54 -3.54 7.76
CA GLU A 80 5.35 -3.91 9.17
C GLU A 80 6.28 -3.11 10.12
N THR A 81 7.30 -2.45 9.57
CA THR A 81 8.25 -1.56 10.20
C THR A 81 7.79 -0.11 10.40
N ALA A 82 6.70 0.33 9.76
CA ALA A 82 6.26 1.74 9.80
C ALA A 82 5.66 2.12 11.17
N TYR A 83 5.08 1.15 11.86
CA TYR A 83 4.52 1.30 13.21
C TYR A 83 5.08 0.16 14.05
N GLY A 84 6.26 0.38 14.65
CA GLY A 84 7.03 -0.64 15.36
C GLY A 84 6.12 -1.61 16.11
N LYS A 85 6.06 -2.87 15.65
CA LYS A 85 5.27 -3.89 16.34
C LYS A 85 5.87 -4.10 17.73
N PRO A 86 5.11 -3.86 18.81
CA PRO A 86 5.62 -4.12 20.13
C PRO A 86 5.89 -5.61 20.28
N LYS A 87 7.12 -5.97 20.68
CA LYS A 87 7.52 -7.35 20.95
C LYS A 87 7.12 -7.79 22.35
N THR A 88 6.87 -6.83 23.24
CA THR A 88 6.41 -7.04 24.61
C THR A 88 5.18 -6.21 24.93
N ILE A 89 4.45 -6.58 25.97
CA ILE A 89 3.29 -5.82 26.48
C ILE A 89 3.74 -4.41 26.93
N GLU A 90 4.92 -4.29 27.55
CA GLU A 90 5.47 -3.01 27.99
C GLU A 90 5.79 -2.07 26.82
N GLU A 91 6.36 -2.60 25.73
CA GLU A 91 6.55 -1.82 24.51
C GLU A 91 5.22 -1.36 23.91
N ALA A 92 4.17 -2.19 23.98
CA ALA A 92 2.84 -1.83 23.47
C ALA A 92 2.23 -0.68 24.27
N VAL A 93 2.35 -0.72 25.60
CA VAL A 93 1.90 0.36 26.49
C VAL A 93 2.67 1.64 26.20
N HIS A 94 4.00 1.56 26.05
CA HIS A 94 4.81 2.74 25.77
C HIS A 94 4.49 3.38 24.41
N ILE A 95 4.25 2.57 23.37
CA ILE A 95 3.82 3.07 22.06
C ILE A 95 2.44 3.73 22.17
N ALA A 96 1.50 3.11 22.88
CA ALA A 96 0.17 3.67 23.10
C ALA A 96 0.24 5.01 23.84
N ASP A 97 1.01 5.09 24.92
CA ASP A 97 1.20 6.32 25.70
C ASP A 97 1.89 7.41 24.87
N HIS A 98 2.88 7.06 24.04
CA HIS A 98 3.53 8.00 23.15
C HIS A 98 2.54 8.70 22.22
N TRP A 99 1.68 7.92 21.55
CA TRP A 99 0.68 8.47 20.63
C TRP A 99 -0.44 9.22 21.35
N LYS A 100 -0.87 8.73 22.51
CA LYS A 100 -1.83 9.42 23.38
C LYS A 100 -1.31 10.80 23.80
N ASN A 101 -0.06 10.89 24.24
CA ASN A 101 0.54 12.15 24.67
C ASN A 101 0.71 13.13 23.50
N LYS A 102 1.17 12.66 22.34
CA LYS A 102 1.22 13.45 21.09
C LYS A 102 -0.15 14.05 20.74
N TYR A 103 -1.21 13.26 20.87
CA TYR A 103 -2.57 13.72 20.61
C TYR A 103 -3.02 14.78 21.63
N LEU A 104 -2.79 14.54 22.92
CA LEU A 104 -3.15 15.48 23.99
C LEU A 104 -2.42 16.82 23.82
N GLU A 105 -1.11 16.81 23.55
CA GLU A 105 -0.34 18.03 23.31
C GLU A 105 -0.90 18.85 22.15
N LEU A 106 -1.28 18.18 21.05
CA LEU A 106 -1.86 18.85 19.90
C LEU A 106 -3.23 19.45 20.23
N LEU A 107 -4.07 18.71 20.95
CA LEU A 107 -5.38 19.16 21.40
C LEU A 107 -5.27 20.38 22.31
N GLU A 108 -4.36 20.37 23.28
CA GLU A 108 -4.12 21.52 24.15
C GLU A 108 -3.61 22.74 23.39
N LYS A 109 -2.67 22.55 22.45
CA LYS A 109 -2.20 23.65 21.57
C LYS A 109 -3.35 24.23 20.76
N TYR A 110 -4.21 23.38 20.22
CA TYR A 110 -5.37 23.82 19.45
C TYR A 110 -6.38 24.59 20.31
N ASN A 111 -6.69 24.11 21.51
CA ASN A 111 -7.60 24.78 22.43
C ASN A 111 -7.06 26.16 22.87
N ARG A 112 -5.76 26.26 23.19
CA ARG A 112 -5.11 27.55 23.50
C ARG A 112 -5.26 28.55 22.35
N LEU A 113 -5.04 28.11 21.11
CA LEU A 113 -5.21 28.98 19.93
C LEU A 113 -6.66 29.45 19.74
N ILE A 114 -7.64 28.61 20.09
CA ILE A 114 -9.06 29.00 20.07
C ILE A 114 -9.33 30.04 21.16
N GLU A 115 -8.88 29.81 22.38
CA GLU A 115 -9.06 30.73 23.51
C GLU A 115 -8.46 32.10 23.20
N GLU A 116 -7.20 32.16 22.73
CA GLU A 116 -6.56 33.41 22.31
C GLU A 116 -7.31 34.13 21.17
N ARG A 117 -8.00 33.40 20.30
CA ARG A 117 -8.80 33.99 19.22
C ARG A 117 -10.12 34.56 19.73
N ILE A 118 -10.71 33.93 20.74
CA ILE A 118 -11.93 34.39 21.40
C ILE A 118 -11.65 35.64 22.24
N GLU A 119 -10.55 35.64 23.02
CA GLU A 119 -10.16 36.78 23.87
C GLU A 119 -9.74 38.03 23.09
N ARG A 120 -9.29 37.87 21.84
CA ARG A 120 -8.93 38.99 20.94
C ARG A 120 -10.13 39.62 20.22
N LYS A 121 -11.36 39.15 20.45
CA LYS A 121 -12.60 39.74 19.90
C LYS A 121 -13.33 40.54 20.96
#